data_AF-A0A955SVZ9-F1
#
_entry.id   AF-A0A955SVZ9-F1
#
_cell.length_a   1.000
_cell.length_b   1.000
_cell.length_c   1.000
_cell.angle_alpha   90.00
_cell.angle_beta   90.00
_cell.angle_gamma   90.00
#
_symmetry.space_group_name_H-M   'P 1'
#
loop_
_entity.id
_entity.type
_entity.pdbx_description
1 polymer ?
#
loop_
_entity_poly.entity_id
_entity_poly.type
_entity_poly.pdbx_seq_one_letter_code
_entity_poly.pdbx_strand_id
1 'polypeptide(L)'
;NGHWLLLNNDVEEGRHSLGLHLSDDEGKTWKWTRHLELVEPGEGSFSYPSMYQSQFGDIHCTYSYKKKADGEGETIKYCRFNEEWVMEGD
;
A
#
# COMPACT_ATOMS: atom_id res chain seq x y z
N ASN A 1 3.22 -16.89 -9.28
CA ASN A 1 2.99 -16.45 -10.68
C ASN A 1 4.17 -15.62 -11.21
N GLY A 2 5.02 -15.02 -10.36
CA GLY A 2 6.14 -14.18 -10.80
C GLY A 2 5.76 -12.72 -11.02
N HIS A 3 4.52 -12.34 -10.70
CA HIS A 3 4.09 -10.95 -10.71
C HIS A 3 4.82 -10.15 -9.64
N TRP A 4 5.04 -8.87 -9.91
CA TRP A 4 5.71 -7.97 -8.99
C TRP A 4 4.68 -7.05 -8.35
N LEU A 5 4.76 -6.91 -7.04
CA LEU A 5 3.94 -6.00 -6.28
C LEU A 5 4.86 -4.98 -5.60
N LEU A 6 4.63 -3.71 -5.90
CA LEU A 6 5.33 -2.58 -5.29
C LEU A 6 4.38 -1.89 -4.31
N LEU A 7 4.88 -1.60 -3.11
CA LEU A 7 4.19 -0.81 -2.10
C LEU A 7 5.04 0.44 -1.80
N ASN A 8 4.53 1.62 -2.13
CA ASN A 8 5.24 2.89 -1.91
C ASN A 8 4.28 4.04 -1.65
N ASN A 9 4.84 5.13 -1.12
CA ASN A 9 4.21 6.43 -1.26
C ASN A 9 4.43 6.88 -2.71
N ASP A 10 3.36 7.03 -3.49
CA ASP A 10 3.38 7.31 -4.92
C ASP A 10 3.17 8.80 -5.25
N VAL A 11 3.63 9.64 -4.32
CA VAL A 11 3.68 11.09 -4.43
C VAL A 11 5.11 11.57 -4.23
N GLU A 12 5.50 12.66 -4.89
CA GLU A 12 6.85 13.23 -4.77
C GLU A 12 7.12 13.77 -3.36
N GLU A 13 6.09 14.35 -2.72
CA GLU A 13 6.18 14.95 -1.40
C GLU A 13 5.07 14.47 -0.46
N GLY A 14 5.46 14.20 0.78
CA GLY A 14 4.55 13.74 1.83
C GLY A 14 4.34 12.23 1.83
N ARG A 15 3.37 11.79 2.64
CA ARG A 15 3.08 10.38 2.97
C ARG A 15 1.57 10.10 3.03
N HIS A 16 0.78 10.91 2.32
CA HIS A 16 -0.69 10.88 2.37
C HIS A 16 -1.31 9.85 1.40
N SER A 17 -0.51 9.33 0.48
CA SER A 17 -0.88 8.24 -0.43
C SER A 17 0.05 7.05 -0.22
N LEU A 18 -0.51 5.85 -0.09
CA LEU A 18 0.23 4.58 0.03
C LEU A 18 -0.38 3.57 -0.94
N GLY A 19 0.23 3.49 -2.13
CA GLY A 19 -0.23 2.72 -3.28
C GLY A 19 0.37 1.32 -3.36
N LEU A 20 -0.43 0.37 -3.81
CA LEU A 20 -0.02 -0.96 -4.27
C LEU A 20 -0.09 -0.98 -5.78
N HIS A 21 1.05 -1.24 -6.43
CA HIS A 21 1.16 -1.33 -7.87
C HIS A 21 1.52 -2.75 -8.28
N LEU A 22 0.70 -3.37 -9.13
CA LEU A 22 0.93 -4.74 -9.61
C LEU A 22 1.41 -4.73 -11.06
N SER A 23 2.46 -5.48 -11.32
CA SER A 23 3.03 -5.73 -12.63
C SER A 23 3.01 -7.22 -12.95
N ASP A 24 2.55 -7.57 -14.14
CA ASP A 24 2.59 -8.90 -14.74
C ASP A 24 3.67 -9.02 -15.84
N ASP A 25 4.56 -8.03 -15.95
CA ASP A 25 5.57 -7.92 -17.01
C ASP A 25 6.96 -7.52 -16.50
N GLU A 26 7.30 -8.00 -15.28
CA GLU A 26 8.60 -7.79 -14.61
C GLU A 26 8.93 -6.31 -14.39
N GLY A 27 7.92 -5.51 -14.02
CA GLY A 27 8.07 -4.10 -13.66
C GLY A 27 8.17 -3.15 -14.84
N LYS A 28 7.88 -3.59 -16.08
CA LYS A 28 7.86 -2.70 -17.26
C LYS A 28 6.63 -1.81 -17.26
N THR A 29 5.49 -2.35 -16.86
CA THR A 29 4.25 -1.61 -16.65
C THR A 29 3.60 -2.00 -15.32
N TRP A 30 2.85 -1.07 -14.75
CA TRP A 30 2.14 -1.22 -13.48
C TRP A 30 0.65 -1.05 -13.75
N LYS A 31 0.03 -2.12 -14.28
CA LYS A 31 -1.32 -2.07 -14.88
C LYS A 31 -2.43 -1.85 -13.86
N TRP A 32 -2.25 -2.37 -12.65
CA TRP A 32 -3.22 -2.24 -11.57
C TRP A 32 -2.61 -1.44 -10.43
N THR A 33 -3.41 -0.51 -9.91
CA THR A 33 -3.07 0.26 -8.72
C THR A 33 -4.27 0.24 -7.78
N ARG A 34 -4.01 0.04 -6.48
CA ARG A 34 -5.01 0.20 -5.42
C ARG A 34 -4.33 0.81 -4.20
N HIS A 35 -4.96 1.76 -3.55
CA HIS A 35 -4.41 2.41 -2.37
C HIS A 35 -4.83 1.68 -1.10
N LEU A 36 -3.85 1.41 -0.24
CA LEU A 36 -4.13 1.03 1.15
C LEU A 36 -4.61 2.24 1.95
N GLU A 37 -4.07 3.40 1.62
CA GLU A 37 -4.43 4.69 2.19
C GLU A 37 -4.34 5.76 1.11
N LEU A 38 -5.38 6.57 0.96
CA LEU A 38 -5.42 7.72 0.08
C LEU A 38 -6.23 8.82 0.77
N VAL A 39 -5.53 9.87 1.21
CA VAL A 39 -6.15 11.03 1.87
C VAL A 39 -5.55 12.33 1.33
N GLU A 40 -6.23 13.45 1.55
CA GLU A 40 -5.72 14.77 1.18
C GLU A 40 -4.36 15.08 1.87
N PRO A 41 -3.49 15.87 1.23
CA PRO A 41 -2.22 16.29 1.82
C PRO A 41 -2.40 16.88 3.23
N GLY A 42 -1.67 16.33 4.21
CA GLY A 42 -1.73 16.77 5.60
C GLY A 42 -2.82 16.12 6.46
N GLU A 43 -3.71 15.32 5.88
CA GLU A 43 -4.74 14.58 6.63
C GLU A 43 -4.25 13.21 7.14
N GLY A 44 -3.11 12.72 6.63
CA GLY A 44 -2.48 11.50 7.10
C GLY A 44 -1.02 11.36 6.68
N SER A 45 -0.32 10.47 7.38
CA SER A 45 1.06 10.08 7.12
C SER A 45 1.18 8.57 7.32
N PHE A 46 1.43 7.87 6.22
CA PHE A 46 1.56 6.41 6.16
C PHE A 46 2.95 6.07 5.62
N SER A 47 3.74 5.30 6.37
CA SER A 47 5.19 5.26 6.12
C SER A 47 5.84 3.94 6.48
N TYR A 48 7.07 3.76 5.97
CA TYR A 48 7.92 2.60 6.27
C TYR A 48 7.20 1.27 6.04
N PRO A 49 6.60 1.05 4.85
CA PRO A 49 5.89 -0.17 4.59
C PRO A 49 6.83 -1.39 4.62
N SER A 50 6.31 -2.50 5.13
CA SER A 50 6.88 -3.83 5.01
C SER A 50 5.81 -4.76 4.45
N MET A 51 6.20 -5.68 3.57
CA MET A 51 5.29 -6.57 2.86
C MET A 51 5.86 -7.98 2.78
N TYR A 52 4.99 -8.97 2.96
CA TYR A 52 5.33 -10.40 2.91
C TYR A 52 4.19 -11.20 2.27
N GLN A 53 4.50 -12.05 1.28
CA GLN A 53 3.55 -13.02 0.73
C GLN A 53 3.70 -14.35 1.45
N SER A 54 2.59 -14.87 1.97
CA SER A 54 2.53 -16.19 2.59
C SER A 54 2.51 -17.32 1.55
N GLN A 55 2.74 -18.55 2.01
CA GLN A 55 2.62 -19.75 1.18
C GLN A 55 1.20 -20.01 0.63
N PHE A 56 0.18 -19.36 1.18
CA PHE A 56 -1.22 -19.51 0.76
C PHE A 56 -1.67 -18.42 -0.22
N GLY A 57 -0.75 -17.53 -0.64
CA GLY A 57 -1.02 -16.46 -1.59
C GLY A 57 -1.50 -15.15 -0.95
N ASP A 58 -1.84 -15.17 0.34
CA ASP A 58 -2.14 -13.94 1.07
C ASP A 58 -0.90 -13.04 1.18
N ILE A 59 -1.14 -11.74 1.01
CA ILE A 59 -0.15 -10.67 1.18
C ILE A 59 -0.44 -9.98 2.50
N HIS A 60 0.59 -9.88 3.34
CA HIS A 60 0.57 -9.22 4.64
C HIS A 60 1.39 -7.95 4.56
N CYS A 61 0.81 -6.83 4.99
CA CYS A 61 1.52 -5.55 5.05
C CYS A 61 1.42 -4.91 6.42
N THR A 62 2.51 -4.27 6.85
CA THR A 62 2.55 -3.38 8.00
C THR A 62 3.16 -2.04 7.62
N TYR A 63 2.71 -0.96 8.28
CA TYR A 63 3.23 0.39 8.07
C TYR A 63 2.93 1.28 9.28
N SER A 64 3.74 2.32 9.47
CA SER A 64 3.42 3.45 10.35
C SER A 64 2.13 4.11 9.87
N TYR A 65 1.18 4.30 10.78
CA TYR A 65 -0.13 4.89 10.51
C TYR A 65 -0.37 6.06 11.48
N LYS A 66 -0.54 7.24 10.89
CA LYS A 66 -1.02 8.44 11.57
C LYS A 66 -2.07 9.11 10.70
N LYS A 67 -3.30 9.20 11.19
CA LYS A 67 -4.37 9.95 10.56
C LYS A 67 -4.79 11.09 11.48
N LYS A 68 -4.89 12.29 10.94
CA LYS A 68 -5.16 13.51 11.72
C LYS A 68 -6.49 13.43 12.47
N ALA A 69 -7.50 12.80 11.86
CA ALA A 69 -8.80 12.56 12.48
C ALA A 69 -8.71 11.67 13.74
N ASP A 70 -7.67 10.85 13.87
CA ASP A 70 -7.48 9.91 14.98
C ASP A 70 -6.64 10.54 16.14
N GLY A 71 -6.25 11.81 15.99
CA GLY A 71 -5.49 12.58 16.98
C GLY A 71 -3.98 12.62 16.74
N GLU A 72 -3.22 12.89 17.81
CA GLU A 72 -1.76 13.09 17.76
C GLU A 72 -0.97 11.77 17.64
N GLY A 73 -1.59 10.64 17.96
CA GLY A 73 -0.93 9.34 18.08
C GLY A 73 -0.47 8.72 16.77
N GLU A 74 0.59 7.93 16.83
CA GLU A 74 1.08 7.07 15.75
C GLU A 74 0.98 5.61 16.18
N THR A 75 0.58 4.74 15.26
CA THR A 75 0.45 3.29 15.49
C THR A 75 1.06 2.52 14.31
N ILE A 76 1.11 1.20 14.42
CA ILE A 76 1.38 0.32 13.28
C ILE A 76 0.06 -0.29 12.83
N LYS A 77 -0.30 -0.08 11.56
CA LYS A 77 -1.46 -0.73 10.95
C LYS A 77 -1.03 -2.02 10.26
N TYR A 78 -1.85 -3.06 10.39
CA TYR A 78 -1.71 -4.34 9.71
C TYR A 78 -2.87 -4.51 8.73
N CYS A 79 -2.58 -5.02 7.53
CA CYS A 79 -3.60 -5.43 6.56
C CYS A 79 -3.21 -6.73 5.86
N ARG A 80 -4.24 -7.43 5.37
CA ARG A 80 -4.13 -8.70 4.65
C ARG A 80 -5.06 -8.65 3.44
N PHE A 81 -4.54 -9.01 2.27
CA PHE A 81 -5.26 -9.03 1.00
C PHE A 81 -4.61 -10.03 0.03
N ASN A 82 -5.16 -10.18 -1.17
CA ASN A 82 -4.61 -11.00 -2.26
C ASN A 82 -4.46 -10.17 -3.55
N GLU A 83 -3.88 -10.77 -4.59
CA GLU A 83 -3.69 -10.09 -5.88
C GLU A 83 -5.02 -9.71 -6.54
N GLU A 84 -6.05 -10.56 -6.43
CA GLU A 84 -7.37 -10.27 -6.99
C GLU A 84 -7.96 -8.97 -6.41
N TRP A 85 -7.83 -8.76 -5.10
CA TRP A 85 -8.22 -7.52 -4.45
C TRP A 85 -7.40 -6.32 -4.95
N VAL A 86 -6.11 -6.47 -5.24
CA VAL A 86 -5.33 -5.38 -5.84
C VAL A 86 -5.82 -5.05 -7.25
N MET A 87 -6.15 -6.06 -8.06
CA MET A 87 -6.60 -5.90 -9.45
C MET A 87 -7.97 -5.23 -9.58
N GLU A 88 -8.81 -5.25 -8.53
CA GLU A 88 -10.08 -4.51 -8.49
C GLU A 88 -9.87 -2.98 -8.56
N GLY A 89 -8.70 -2.49 -8.13
CA GLY A 89 -8.39 -1.07 -8.07
C GLY A 89 -9.21 -0.27 -7.04
N ASP A 90 -9.15 1.05 -7.18
CA ASP A 90 -10.01 2.03 -6.49
C ASP A 90 -10.61 3.07 -7.44
#